data_AF-A0A2E7Y6F6-F1
#
_entry.id   AF-A0A2E7Y6F6-F1
#
_cell.length_a   1.000
_cell.length_b   1.000
_cell.length_c   1.000
_cell.angle_alpha   90.00
_cell.angle_beta   90.00
_cell.angle_gamma   90.00
#
_symmetry.space_group_name_H-M   'P 1'
#
loop_
_entity.id
_entity.type
_entity.pdbx_description
1 polymer ?
#
loop_
_entity_poly.entity_id
_entity_poly.type
_entity_poly.pdbx_seq_one_letter_code
_entity_poly.pdbx_strand_id
1 'polypeptide(L)'
;MTRSIWIIVALMVPIGLMGMDEGTPKDTAAVRFIPVDLFVDSGATPLGAWQLEFTGHGDVELVGVEGGEHPAYKQPPHYDTEALMHDRVILAALNTTDTLPTGKTRVARLHLRVSGEPTFET
;
A
#
# COMPACT_ATOMS: atom_id res chain seq x y z
N MET A 1 -73.61 31.16 29.31
CA MET A 1 -72.83 30.09 29.98
C MET A 1 -73.14 28.78 29.28
N THR A 2 -72.32 28.38 28.30
CA THR A 2 -72.47 27.10 27.60
C THR A 2 -71.06 26.66 27.17
N ARG A 3 -70.77 25.37 27.37
CA ARG A 3 -69.44 24.80 27.66
C ARG A 3 -68.66 24.53 26.38
N SER A 4 -67.39 24.94 26.35
CA SER A 4 -66.44 24.61 25.29
C SER A 4 -66.05 23.12 25.36
N ILE A 5 -66.18 22.40 24.24
CA ILE A 5 -65.64 21.05 24.05
C ILE A 5 -64.45 21.19 23.10
N TRP A 6 -63.25 20.96 23.61
CA TRP A 6 -62.05 20.80 22.79
C TRP A 6 -61.89 19.32 22.46
N ILE A 7 -62.07 18.94 21.20
CA ILE A 7 -61.69 17.62 20.71
C ILE A 7 -60.21 17.70 20.36
N ILE A 8 -59.36 17.11 21.19
CA ILE A 8 -57.97 16.82 20.82
C ILE A 8 -58.00 15.58 19.94
N VAL A 9 -57.87 15.77 18.62
CA VAL A 9 -57.58 14.67 17.69
C VAL A 9 -56.08 14.40 17.79
N ALA A 10 -55.70 13.31 18.45
CA ALA A 10 -54.34 12.81 18.43
C ALA A 10 -54.06 12.20 17.04
N LEU A 11 -53.23 12.88 16.25
CA LEU A 11 -52.73 12.36 14.99
C LEU A 11 -51.67 11.28 15.29
N MET A 12 -52.05 10.00 15.24
CA MET A 12 -51.08 8.91 15.18
C MET A 12 -50.35 8.98 13.85
N VAL A 13 -49.08 9.38 13.88
CA VAL A 13 -48.17 9.20 12.75
C VAL A 13 -47.80 7.72 12.72
N PRO A 14 -48.12 6.96 11.65
CA PRO A 14 -47.53 5.65 11.47
C PRO A 14 -46.03 5.86 11.24
N ILE A 15 -45.20 5.35 12.16
CA ILE A 15 -43.75 5.20 11.95
C ILE A 15 -43.59 4.15 10.85
N GLY A 16 -43.75 4.60 9.61
CA GLY A 16 -43.49 3.82 8.42
C GLY A 16 -42.01 3.52 8.36
N LEU A 17 -41.67 2.26 8.60
CA LEU A 17 -40.60 1.50 7.96
C LEU A 17 -39.46 2.38 7.41
N MET A 18 -38.68 2.98 8.32
CA MET A 18 -37.44 3.64 7.95
C MET A 18 -36.51 2.52 7.48
N GLY A 19 -36.20 2.55 6.20
CA GLY A 19 -35.52 1.48 5.47
C GLY A 19 -34.37 0.89 6.28
N MET A 20 -34.46 -0.41 6.51
CA MET A 20 -33.26 -1.22 6.57
C MET A 20 -32.68 -1.14 5.16
N ASP A 21 -31.86 -0.13 4.94
CA ASP A 21 -30.81 -0.21 3.95
C ASP A 21 -29.96 -1.39 4.44
N GLU A 22 -30.30 -2.60 3.95
CA GLU A 22 -29.39 -3.73 3.99
C GLU A 22 -28.21 -3.29 3.13
N GLY A 23 -27.30 -2.54 3.78
CA GLY A 23 -26.05 -2.13 3.21
C GLY A 23 -25.40 -3.41 2.73
N THR A 24 -25.55 -3.65 1.42
CA THR A 24 -24.89 -4.74 0.73
C THR A 24 -23.44 -4.58 1.15
N PRO A 25 -22.80 -5.59 1.79
CA PRO A 25 -21.44 -5.45 2.28
C PRO A 25 -20.64 -4.90 1.12
N LYS A 26 -20.22 -3.63 1.24
CA LYS A 26 -19.43 -2.97 0.20
C LYS A 26 -18.23 -3.87 0.06
N ASP A 27 -18.15 -4.57 -1.07
CA ASP A 27 -17.16 -5.60 -1.33
C ASP A 27 -15.81 -5.07 -0.86
N THR A 28 -15.37 -5.57 0.30
CA THR A 28 -14.22 -5.00 0.97
C THR A 28 -13.06 -5.58 0.19
N ALA A 29 -12.64 -4.85 -0.85
CA ALA A 29 -11.63 -5.29 -1.81
C ALA A 29 -10.53 -6.01 -1.04
N ALA A 30 -10.34 -7.30 -1.36
CA ALA A 30 -9.55 -8.19 -0.52
C ALA A 30 -8.16 -7.61 -0.29
N VAL A 31 -7.85 -7.27 0.96
CA VAL A 31 -6.54 -6.73 1.34
C VAL A 31 -5.52 -7.86 1.35
N ARG A 32 -4.44 -7.68 0.60
CA ARG A 32 -3.34 -8.65 0.49
C ARG A 32 -2.02 -7.99 0.88
N PHE A 33 -1.15 -8.76 1.50
CA PHE A 33 0.23 -8.36 1.77
C PHE A 33 1.14 -9.20 0.89
N ILE A 34 1.92 -8.55 0.02
CA ILE A 34 2.78 -9.23 -0.94
C ILE A 34 4.23 -8.73 -0.84
N PRO A 35 5.22 -9.63 -0.88
CA PRO A 35 6.61 -9.25 -1.03
C PRO A 35 6.97 -9.09 -2.52
N VAL A 36 7.78 -8.08 -2.85
CA VAL A 36 8.39 -7.90 -4.17
C VAL A 36 9.91 -7.89 -4.01
N ASP A 37 10.58 -8.87 -4.60
CA ASP A 37 12.04 -8.99 -4.57
C ASP A 37 12.67 -8.18 -5.70
N LEU A 38 13.60 -7.28 -5.37
CA LEU A 38 14.36 -6.49 -6.33
C LEU A 38 15.70 -7.17 -6.61
N PHE A 39 15.96 -7.48 -7.87
CA PHE A 39 17.21 -8.08 -8.32
C PHE A 39 17.96 -7.12 -9.24
N VAL A 40 19.28 -7.04 -9.06
CA VAL A 40 20.19 -6.39 -10.01
C VAL A 40 21.16 -7.44 -10.52
N ASP A 41 21.37 -7.47 -11.83
CA ASP A 41 22.41 -8.26 -12.46
C ASP A 41 23.55 -7.35 -12.93
N SER A 42 24.70 -7.48 -12.27
CA SER A 42 25.91 -6.71 -12.56
C SER A 42 26.90 -7.47 -13.46
N GLY A 43 26.54 -8.68 -13.91
CA GLY A 43 27.41 -9.54 -14.69
C GLY A 43 28.70 -9.88 -13.93
N ALA A 44 29.86 -9.70 -14.58
CA ALA A 44 31.15 -9.94 -13.93
C ALA A 44 31.68 -8.74 -13.12
N THR A 45 30.99 -7.60 -13.14
CA THR A 45 31.44 -6.36 -12.50
C THR A 45 30.90 -6.30 -11.07
N PRO A 46 31.71 -5.95 -10.06
CA PRO A 46 31.21 -5.75 -8.70
C PRO A 46 30.15 -4.64 -8.64
N LEU A 47 28.97 -4.94 -8.07
CA LEU A 47 27.90 -3.97 -7.88
C LEU A 47 28.22 -3.10 -6.66
N GLY A 48 28.69 -1.88 -6.88
CA GLY A 48 28.95 -0.89 -5.83
C GLY A 48 27.74 -0.03 -5.49
N ALA A 49 26.90 0.29 -6.46
CA ALA A 49 25.72 1.11 -6.27
C ALA A 49 24.58 0.68 -7.19
N TRP A 50 23.35 0.93 -6.74
CA TRP A 50 22.16 0.80 -7.56
C TRP A 50 21.14 1.86 -7.16
N GLN A 51 20.33 2.25 -8.13
CA GLN A 51 19.15 3.07 -7.95
C GLN A 51 18.09 2.60 -8.92
N LEU A 52 16.84 2.55 -8.46
CA LEU A 52 15.69 2.36 -9.32
C LEU A 52 14.51 3.17 -8.83
N GLU A 53 13.54 3.31 -9.71
CA GLU A 53 12.22 3.82 -9.41
C GLU A 53 11.25 2.63 -9.41
N PHE A 54 10.41 2.54 -8.39
CA PHE A 54 9.33 1.57 -8.33
C PHE A 54 8.01 2.31 -8.32
N THR A 55 7.14 1.97 -9.26
CA THR A 55 5.81 2.56 -9.37
C THR A 55 4.77 1.46 -9.25
N GLY A 56 3.81 1.64 -8.33
CA GLY A 56 2.71 0.71 -8.12
C GLY A 56 1.39 1.39 -8.41
N HIS A 57 0.69 0.98 -9.47
CA HIS A 57 -0.62 1.54 -9.79
C HIS A 57 -1.74 0.77 -9.10
N GLY A 58 -2.79 1.49 -8.67
CA GLY A 58 -3.94 0.95 -7.93
C GLY A 58 -3.87 1.29 -6.43
N ASP A 59 -4.68 0.62 -5.60
CA ASP A 59 -4.63 0.80 -4.14
C ASP A 59 -3.44 0.01 -3.54
N VAL A 60 -2.21 0.48 -3.80
CA VAL A 60 -0.95 -0.12 -3.34
C VAL A 60 -0.26 0.79 -2.34
N GLU A 61 0.18 0.23 -1.22
CA GLU A 61 0.88 0.94 -0.16
C GLU A 61 2.19 0.22 0.19
N LEU A 62 3.33 0.93 0.18
CA LEU A 62 4.59 0.40 0.68
C LEU A 62 4.57 0.42 2.21
N VAL A 63 4.56 -0.77 2.82
CA VAL A 63 4.49 -0.94 4.28
C VAL A 63 5.79 -1.40 4.92
N GLY A 64 6.80 -1.74 4.11
CA GLY A 64 8.12 -2.12 4.61
C GLY A 64 9.15 -2.31 3.52
N VAL A 65 10.42 -2.17 3.90
CA VAL A 65 11.57 -2.40 3.04
C VAL A 65 12.62 -3.21 3.82
N GLU A 66 13.06 -4.32 3.25
CA GLU A 66 14.17 -5.13 3.73
C GLU A 66 15.40 -4.96 2.82
N GLY A 67 16.58 -5.19 3.38
CA GLY A 67 17.81 -5.29 2.61
C GLY A 67 17.91 -6.58 1.78
N GLY A 68 18.93 -6.64 0.95
CA GLY A 68 19.30 -7.74 0.09
C GLY A 68 19.93 -8.94 0.81
N GLU A 69 20.29 -9.94 0.00
CA GLU A 69 20.91 -11.17 0.47
C GLU A 69 22.40 -11.02 0.77
N HIS A 70 23.12 -10.24 -0.02
CA HIS A 70 24.56 -10.02 0.13
C HIS A 70 24.84 -9.08 1.31
N PRO A 71 25.90 -9.30 2.13
CA PRO A 71 26.23 -8.44 3.27
C PRO A 71 26.33 -6.95 2.94
N ALA A 72 26.82 -6.62 1.73
CA ALA A 72 26.92 -5.24 1.23
C ALA A 72 25.55 -4.51 1.16
N TYR A 73 24.46 -5.26 1.02
CA TYR A 73 23.09 -4.71 0.92
C TYR A 73 22.18 -5.21 2.03
N LYS A 74 22.74 -5.68 3.16
CA LYS A 74 21.93 -6.26 4.24
C LYS A 74 21.00 -5.26 4.92
N GLN A 75 21.40 -3.99 4.99
CA GLN A 75 20.56 -2.92 5.51
C GLN A 75 19.55 -2.47 4.45
N PRO A 76 18.34 -2.06 4.85
CA PRO A 76 17.37 -1.48 3.91
C PRO A 76 18.00 -0.32 3.12
N PRO A 77 17.74 -0.23 1.80
CA PRO A 77 18.17 0.90 0.99
C PRO A 77 17.55 2.21 1.49
N HIS A 78 18.18 3.31 1.11
CA HIS A 78 17.57 4.63 1.28
C HIS A 78 16.43 4.78 0.28
N TYR A 79 15.37 5.45 0.70
CA TYR A 79 14.26 5.79 -0.16
C TYR A 79 13.72 7.18 0.15
N ASP A 80 13.16 7.82 -0.87
CA ASP A 80 12.50 9.11 -0.73
C ASP A 80 11.08 8.89 -0.17
N THR A 81 10.86 9.30 1.08
CA THR A 81 9.54 9.24 1.72
C THR A 81 8.53 10.20 1.10
N GLU A 82 8.97 11.30 0.50
CA GLU A 82 8.06 12.25 -0.16
C GLU A 82 7.47 11.65 -1.43
N ALA A 83 8.22 10.76 -2.11
CA ALA A 83 7.75 10.05 -3.29
C ALA A 83 6.56 9.12 -2.99
N LEU A 84 6.45 8.58 -1.76
CA LEU A 84 5.37 7.67 -1.34
C LEU A 84 3.96 8.26 -1.51
N MET A 85 3.85 9.58 -1.57
CA MET A 85 2.57 10.27 -1.81
C MET A 85 2.05 10.18 -3.24
N HIS A 86 2.85 9.65 -4.18
CA HIS A 86 2.56 9.64 -5.61
C HIS A 86 2.67 8.25 -6.25
N ASP A 87 2.34 7.19 -5.50
CA ASP A 87 2.37 5.80 -5.98
C ASP A 87 3.75 5.35 -6.51
N ARG A 88 4.79 6.07 -6.08
CA ARG A 88 6.15 6.01 -6.61
C ARG A 88 7.13 5.99 -5.45
N VAL A 89 8.24 5.27 -5.60
CA VAL A 89 9.34 5.34 -4.65
C VAL A 89 10.66 5.20 -5.39
N ILE A 90 11.61 6.07 -5.05
CA ILE A 90 12.99 5.93 -5.53
C ILE A 90 13.76 5.22 -4.43
N LEU A 91 14.40 4.11 -4.74
CA LEU A 91 15.26 3.36 -3.82
C LEU A 91 16.70 3.39 -4.32
N ALA A 92 17.64 3.55 -3.39
CA ALA A 92 19.06 3.53 -3.71
C ALA A 92 19.90 2.97 -2.57
N ALA A 93 21.01 2.32 -2.93
CA ALA A 93 22.07 2.01 -1.99
C ALA A 93 23.45 2.16 -2.65
N LEU A 94 24.39 2.66 -1.87
CA LEU A 94 25.81 2.75 -2.20
C LEU A 94 26.61 1.96 -1.18
N ASN A 95 27.53 1.13 -1.65
CA ASN A 95 28.49 0.43 -0.81
C ASN A 95 29.90 0.56 -1.42
N THR A 96 30.88 0.89 -0.57
CA THR A 96 32.28 1.11 -0.97
C THR A 96 33.23 0.10 -0.34
N THR A 97 32.73 -1.05 0.12
CA THR A 97 33.57 -2.13 0.63
C THR A 97 34.29 -2.86 -0.51
N ASP A 98 35.32 -3.62 -0.15
CA ASP A 98 36.06 -4.46 -1.10
C ASP A 98 35.32 -5.76 -1.46
N THR A 99 34.27 -6.12 -0.70
CA THR A 99 33.48 -7.33 -0.89
C THR A 99 32.08 -6.96 -1.36
N LEU A 100 31.89 -7.00 -2.68
CA LEU A 100 30.65 -6.64 -3.36
C LEU A 100 30.13 -7.83 -4.19
N PRO A 101 28.80 -7.93 -4.39
CA PRO A 101 28.24 -9.01 -5.19
C PRO A 101 28.55 -8.81 -6.68
N THR A 102 28.61 -9.92 -7.41
CA THR A 102 28.62 -9.97 -8.88
C THR A 102 27.44 -10.80 -9.36
N GLY A 103 27.06 -10.65 -10.62
CA GLY A 103 25.93 -11.34 -11.23
C GLY A 103 24.58 -10.88 -10.66
N LYS A 104 23.57 -11.73 -10.81
CA LYS A 104 22.23 -11.52 -10.28
C LYS A 104 22.22 -11.67 -8.76
N THR A 105 21.85 -10.59 -8.06
CA THR A 105 21.74 -10.54 -6.60
C THR A 105 20.45 -9.86 -6.18
N ARG A 106 19.77 -10.38 -5.15
CA ARG A 106 18.66 -9.67 -4.52
C ARG A 106 19.19 -8.51 -3.69
N VAL A 107 18.85 -7.28 -4.07
CA VAL A 107 19.34 -6.05 -3.43
C VAL A 107 18.38 -5.48 -2.38
N ALA A 108 17.09 -5.80 -2.48
CA ALA A 108 16.07 -5.40 -1.50
C ALA A 108 14.81 -6.27 -1.65
N ARG A 109 13.93 -6.18 -0.65
CA ARG A 109 12.55 -6.69 -0.72
C ARG A 109 11.59 -5.60 -0.25
N LEU A 110 10.59 -5.32 -1.08
CA LEU A 110 9.49 -4.42 -0.74
C LEU A 110 8.34 -5.23 -0.16
N HIS A 111 7.69 -4.71 0.88
CA HIS A 111 6.45 -5.25 1.42
C HIS A 111 5.32 -4.32 1.06
N LEU A 112 4.37 -4.82 0.27
CA LEU A 112 3.24 -4.05 -0.23
C LEU A 112 1.96 -4.51 0.45
N ARG A 113 1.14 -3.56 0.88
CA ARG A 113 -0.28 -3.77 1.15
C ARG A 113 -1.05 -3.38 -0.11
N VAL A 114 -1.87 -4.29 -0.61
CA VAL A 114 -2.62 -4.12 -1.86
C VAL A 114 -4.10 -4.32 -1.58
N SER A 115 -4.93 -3.41 -2.08
CA SER A 115 -6.38 -3.61 -2.19
C SER A 115 -6.75 -3.66 -3.68
N GLY A 116 -7.50 -4.67 -4.11
CA GLY A 116 -7.78 -4.87 -5.54
C GLY A 116 -6.58 -5.41 -6.35
N GLU A 117 -6.62 -5.27 -7.68
CA GLU A 117 -5.63 -5.83 -8.60
C GLU A 117 -4.53 -4.81 -8.96
N PRO A 118 -3.26 -5.02 -8.54
CA PRO A 118 -2.19 -4.06 -8.75
C PRO A 118 -1.44 -4.30 -10.08
N THR A 119 -0.78 -3.26 -10.59
CA THR A 119 0.25 -3.39 -11.64
C THR A 119 1.53 -2.67 -11.21
N PHE A 120 2.70 -3.25 -11.53
CA PHE A 120 4.01 -2.76 -11.08
C PHE A 120 4.91 -2.44 -12.28
N GLU A 121 5.67 -1.36 -12.16
CA GLU A 121 6.68 -0.93 -13.12
C GLU A 121 8.00 -0.58 -12.40
N THR A 122 9.12 -0.90 -13.04
CA THR A 122 10.49 -0.75 -12.53
C THR A 122 11.45 -0.27 -13.60
#